data_AF-A0AAD4NPW0-F1
#
_entry.id   AF-A0AAD4NPW0-F1
#
_cell.length_a   1.000
_cell.length_b   1.000
_cell.length_c   1.000
_cell.angle_alpha   90.00
_cell.angle_beta   90.00
_cell.angle_gamma   90.00
#
_symmetry.space_group_name_H-M   'P 1'
#
loop_
_entity.id
_entity.type
_entity.pdbx_description
1 polymer ?
#
loop_
_entity_poly.entity_id
_entity_poly.type
_entity_poly.pdbx_seq_one_letter_code
_entity_poly.pdbx_strand_id
1 'polypeptide(L)'
;MTLNFPELAVGDAYKAKILEARAAGNNPHVRFEVCKLLESAIQACHCQWDAAEILDESAKRLGPGLSGDAASRAAKLRELLKRKEEAAILLGGTNFELRDRIRDGGVLTVEYPWTVERHLRRDPELIRVINLEFQDGGKEATCYLGQSTLAKHSSEDMLGMFAARGVRAGECILTDRTATGVCSTWSSNSCSNCYTRLLENPTRAECCSESYCSAACFDLAMETNHKPLCGKDFTWLQEAARGLTHNASPLRPLLMLRILAACVQSDVEKSPLDHPLIARLKPLVNKDHLDVFTLNESVAVPIKILEQLGIDVFANRNFDTDILHSIWTRLANNKAGSPDPRLGFVDEITPHLPLFNHSCEPNVEWRRENGSTTVRFFAIRPIKKGEELFCSYLDVGGIPVNQRQEMLWPWFEGPCLCSRCKEEEKSSSI
;
A
#
# COMPACT_ATOMS: atom_id res chain seq x y z
N MET A 1 -16.02 -14.98 -21.49
CA MET A 1 -16.51 -15.07 -20.11
C MET A 1 -16.14 -13.77 -19.43
N THR A 2 -17.10 -13.00 -18.94
CA THR A 2 -16.81 -11.78 -18.18
C THR A 2 -16.67 -12.20 -16.72
N LEU A 3 -15.47 -12.04 -16.16
CA LEU A 3 -15.21 -12.28 -14.74
C LEU A 3 -15.61 -11.03 -13.96
N ASN A 4 -16.44 -11.17 -12.93
CA ASN A 4 -16.82 -10.03 -12.07
C ASN A 4 -15.67 -9.57 -11.17
N PHE A 5 -14.80 -10.51 -10.78
CA PHE A 5 -13.64 -10.28 -9.90
C PHE A 5 -12.41 -10.97 -10.48
N PRO A 6 -11.85 -10.43 -11.59
CA PRO A 6 -10.75 -11.07 -12.29
C PRO A 6 -9.50 -11.26 -11.42
N GLU A 7 -9.24 -10.34 -10.49
CA GLU A 7 -8.14 -10.39 -9.53
C GLU A 7 -8.21 -11.60 -8.59
N LEU A 8 -9.42 -11.97 -8.15
CA LEU A 8 -9.64 -13.16 -7.30
C LEU A 8 -9.42 -14.44 -8.11
N ALA A 9 -9.90 -14.45 -9.36
CA ALA A 9 -9.66 -15.57 -10.27
C ALA A 9 -8.17 -15.77 -10.55
N VAL A 10 -7.37 -14.70 -10.64
CA VAL A 10 -5.89 -14.79 -10.75
C VAL A 10 -5.32 -15.44 -9.48
N GLY A 11 -5.77 -15.00 -8.31
CA GLY A 11 -5.38 -15.58 -7.01
C GLY A 11 -5.62 -17.09 -6.93
N ASP A 12 -6.85 -17.53 -7.21
CA ASP A 12 -7.23 -18.94 -7.17
C ASP A 12 -6.50 -19.77 -8.22
N ALA A 13 -6.39 -19.28 -9.46
CA ALA A 13 -5.67 -19.97 -10.52
C ALA A 13 -4.15 -20.07 -10.23
N TYR A 14 -3.57 -19.05 -9.57
CA TYR A 14 -2.19 -19.09 -9.14
C TYR A 14 -1.97 -20.08 -7.98
N LYS A 15 -2.88 -20.14 -7.01
CA LYS A 15 -2.88 -21.18 -5.97
C LYS A 15 -2.97 -22.58 -6.58
N ALA A 16 -3.82 -22.77 -7.61
CA ALA A 16 -3.88 -24.02 -8.36
C ALA A 16 -2.54 -24.36 -9.07
N LYS A 17 -1.84 -23.36 -9.63
CA LYS A 17 -0.49 -23.53 -10.20
C LYS A 17 0.51 -24.00 -9.16
N ILE A 18 0.47 -23.46 -7.93
CA ILE A 18 1.33 -23.90 -6.84
C ILE A 18 1.04 -25.36 -6.46
N LEU A 19 -0.23 -25.73 -6.32
CA LEU A 19 -0.62 -27.12 -6.00
C LEU A 19 -0.21 -28.10 -7.10
N GLU A 20 -0.38 -27.74 -8.37
CA GLU A 20 0.07 -28.56 -9.49
C GLU A 20 1.59 -28.79 -9.44
N ALA A 21 2.37 -27.76 -9.17
CA ALA A 21 3.83 -27.86 -9.07
C ALA A 21 4.28 -28.72 -7.87
N ARG A 22 3.48 -28.81 -6.80
CA ARG A 22 3.75 -29.61 -5.59
C ARG A 22 3.22 -31.04 -5.67
N ALA A 23 2.25 -31.29 -6.54
CA ALA A 23 1.65 -32.61 -6.66
C ALA A 23 2.68 -33.64 -7.17
N ALA A 24 2.66 -34.85 -6.60
CA ALA A 24 3.57 -35.93 -6.97
C ALA A 24 3.37 -36.48 -8.40
N GLY A 25 2.38 -35.98 -9.15
CA GLY A 25 2.03 -36.41 -10.50
C GLY A 25 2.35 -35.37 -11.57
N ASN A 26 3.16 -35.73 -12.55
CA ASN A 26 3.44 -34.89 -13.72
C ASN A 26 2.34 -35.08 -14.79
N ASN A 27 1.12 -34.57 -14.53
CA ASN A 27 0.02 -34.65 -15.51
C ASN A 27 0.03 -33.40 -16.42
N PRO A 28 0.50 -33.51 -17.69
CA PRO A 28 0.60 -32.37 -18.59
C PRO A 28 -0.76 -31.76 -18.95
N HIS A 29 -1.85 -32.54 -18.90
CA HIS A 29 -3.19 -32.01 -19.16
C HIS A 29 -3.68 -31.12 -18.02
N VAL A 30 -3.49 -31.54 -16.76
CA VAL A 30 -3.84 -30.71 -15.59
C VAL A 30 -3.03 -29.42 -15.60
N ARG A 31 -1.72 -29.49 -15.85
CA ARG A 31 -0.85 -28.32 -15.98
C ARG A 31 -1.35 -27.36 -17.05
N PHE A 32 -1.69 -27.89 -18.23
CA PHE A 32 -2.19 -27.07 -19.33
C PHE A 32 -3.51 -26.37 -18.98
N GLU A 33 -4.46 -27.07 -18.35
CA GLU A 33 -5.72 -26.45 -17.92
C GLU A 33 -5.52 -25.40 -16.83
N VAL A 34 -4.64 -25.63 -15.85
CA VAL A 34 -4.28 -24.62 -14.84
C VAL A 34 -3.64 -23.39 -15.50
N CYS A 35 -2.72 -23.59 -16.44
CA CYS A 35 -2.12 -22.49 -17.20
C CYS A 35 -3.16 -21.70 -18.00
N LYS A 36 -4.13 -22.37 -18.64
CA LYS A 36 -5.23 -21.72 -19.38
C LYS A 36 -6.13 -20.89 -18.48
N LEU A 37 -6.49 -21.42 -17.31
CA LEU A 37 -7.29 -20.69 -16.33
C LEU A 37 -6.55 -19.43 -15.86
N LEU A 38 -5.28 -19.58 -15.49
CA LEU A 38 -4.44 -18.48 -15.04
C LEU A 38 -4.25 -17.43 -16.13
N GLU A 39 -3.91 -17.83 -17.36
CA GLU A 39 -3.74 -16.89 -18.47
C GLU A 39 -5.05 -16.17 -18.85
N SER A 40 -6.20 -16.83 -18.76
CA SER A 40 -7.50 -16.19 -18.99
C SER A 40 -7.81 -15.15 -17.90
N ALA A 41 -7.55 -15.47 -16.63
CA ALA A 41 -7.77 -14.57 -15.51
C ALA A 41 -6.83 -13.35 -15.57
N ILE A 42 -5.54 -13.57 -15.85
CA ILE A 42 -4.53 -12.50 -15.99
C ILE A 42 -4.90 -11.53 -17.12
N GLN A 43 -5.37 -12.04 -18.25
CA GLN A 43 -5.84 -11.18 -19.35
C GLN A 43 -7.07 -10.36 -18.98
N ALA A 44 -7.94 -10.87 -18.12
CA ALA A 44 -9.09 -10.13 -17.62
C ALA A 44 -8.69 -8.96 -16.69
N CYS A 45 -7.52 -9.05 -16.04
CA CYS A 45 -6.87 -7.92 -15.35
C CYS A 45 -6.03 -7.03 -16.27
N HIS A 46 -6.10 -7.21 -17.59
CA HIS A 46 -5.31 -6.50 -18.59
C HIS A 46 -3.77 -6.69 -18.48
N CYS A 47 -3.27 -7.72 -17.80
CA CYS A 47 -1.84 -7.99 -17.67
C CYS A 47 -1.31 -8.85 -18.83
N GLN A 48 -1.29 -8.35 -20.07
CA GLN A 48 -0.91 -9.18 -21.23
C GLN A 48 0.55 -9.65 -21.19
N TRP A 49 1.42 -8.88 -20.55
CA TRP A 49 2.83 -9.26 -20.37
C TRP A 49 2.95 -10.53 -19.51
N ASP A 50 2.35 -10.55 -18.33
CA ASP A 50 2.33 -11.70 -17.42
C ASP A 50 1.69 -12.93 -18.08
N ALA A 51 0.60 -12.72 -18.83
CA ALA A 51 -0.07 -13.81 -19.54
C ALA A 51 0.85 -14.46 -20.60
N ALA A 52 1.61 -13.65 -21.33
CA ALA A 52 2.59 -14.15 -22.30
C ALA A 52 3.71 -14.94 -21.61
N GLU A 53 4.22 -14.46 -20.47
CA GLU A 53 5.26 -15.17 -19.70
C GLU A 53 4.76 -16.52 -19.17
N ILE A 54 3.53 -16.60 -18.67
CA ILE A 54 2.92 -17.86 -18.22
C ILE A 54 2.79 -18.86 -19.37
N LEU A 55 2.38 -18.42 -20.56
CA LEU A 55 2.27 -19.29 -21.73
C LEU A 55 3.66 -19.75 -22.22
N ASP A 56 4.66 -18.87 -22.22
CA ASP A 56 6.05 -19.22 -22.58
C ASP A 56 6.64 -20.25 -21.61
N GLU A 57 6.39 -20.10 -20.31
CA GLU A 57 6.79 -21.09 -19.29
C GLU A 57 6.08 -22.43 -19.51
N SER A 58 4.78 -22.39 -19.79
CA SER A 58 3.95 -23.57 -20.02
C SER A 58 4.39 -24.35 -21.25
N ALA A 59 4.63 -23.65 -22.39
CA ALA A 59 5.05 -24.27 -23.64
C ALA A 59 6.35 -25.08 -23.49
N LYS A 60 7.30 -24.61 -22.68
CA LYS A 60 8.57 -25.31 -22.41
C LYS A 60 8.41 -26.60 -21.61
N ARG A 61 7.29 -26.78 -20.90
CA ARG A 61 7.04 -27.91 -19.98
C ARG A 61 5.99 -28.90 -20.49
N LEU A 62 5.42 -28.68 -21.68
CA LEU A 62 4.37 -29.49 -22.26
C LEU A 62 4.89 -30.34 -23.44
N GLY A 63 4.21 -31.46 -23.71
CA GLY A 63 4.50 -32.28 -24.89
C GLY A 63 4.13 -31.56 -26.21
N PRO A 64 4.59 -32.07 -27.38
CA PRO A 64 4.55 -31.35 -28.65
C PRO A 64 3.16 -30.83 -29.07
N GLY A 65 2.08 -31.57 -28.79
CA GLY A 65 0.71 -31.18 -29.14
C GLY A 65 0.19 -29.98 -28.34
N LEU A 66 0.28 -30.03 -27.01
CA LEU A 66 -0.19 -28.96 -26.11
C LEU A 66 0.75 -27.75 -26.14
N SER A 67 2.04 -27.98 -26.37
CA SER A 67 3.04 -26.92 -26.54
C SER A 67 2.73 -26.02 -27.75
N GLY A 68 2.17 -26.58 -28.83
CA GLY A 68 1.82 -25.82 -30.04
C GLY A 68 0.71 -24.79 -29.79
N ASP A 69 -0.32 -25.14 -29.03
CA ASP A 69 -1.40 -24.21 -28.67
C ASP A 69 -0.89 -23.07 -27.77
N ALA A 70 -0.18 -23.43 -26.69
CA ALA A 70 0.40 -22.44 -25.77
C ALA A 70 1.34 -21.47 -26.50
N ALA A 71 2.22 -21.97 -27.36
CA ALA A 71 3.14 -21.16 -28.15
C ALA A 71 2.40 -20.24 -29.15
N SER A 72 1.36 -20.74 -29.82
CA SER A 72 0.55 -19.93 -30.73
C SER A 72 -0.13 -18.76 -30.03
N ARG A 73 -0.65 -19.00 -28.82
CA ARG A 73 -1.30 -17.97 -28.01
C ARG A 73 -0.29 -16.96 -27.45
N ALA A 74 0.87 -17.43 -26.99
CA ALA A 74 1.96 -16.56 -26.55
C ALA A 74 2.39 -15.61 -27.69
N ALA A 75 2.58 -16.13 -28.90
CA ALA A 75 2.94 -15.34 -30.08
C ALA A 75 1.93 -14.22 -30.37
N LYS A 76 0.62 -14.50 -30.26
CA LYS A 76 -0.44 -13.49 -30.42
C LYS A 76 -0.35 -12.38 -29.37
N LEU A 77 -0.10 -12.73 -28.11
CA LEU A 77 0.08 -11.73 -27.05
C LEU A 77 1.36 -10.91 -27.25
N ARG A 78 2.47 -11.54 -27.66
CA ARG A 78 3.72 -10.84 -27.97
C ARG A 78 3.55 -9.83 -29.11
N GLU A 79 2.78 -10.18 -30.15
CA GLU A 79 2.47 -9.24 -31.24
C GLU A 79 1.57 -8.08 -30.76
N LEU A 80 0.62 -8.33 -29.86
CA LEU A 80 -0.15 -7.27 -29.22
C LEU A 80 0.73 -6.34 -28.38
N LEU A 81 1.64 -6.91 -27.58
CA LEU A 81 2.58 -6.16 -26.73
C LEU A 81 3.51 -5.29 -27.56
N LYS A 82 3.99 -5.79 -28.70
CA LYS A 82 4.79 -4.99 -29.64
C LYS A 82 4.03 -3.77 -30.16
N ARG A 83 2.77 -3.94 -30.56
CA ARG A 83 1.91 -2.81 -30.98
C ARG A 83 1.63 -1.83 -29.83
N LYS A 84 1.44 -2.33 -28.61
CA LYS A 84 1.31 -1.49 -27.41
C LYS A 84 2.58 -0.69 -27.15
N GLU A 85 3.75 -1.31 -27.29
CA GLU A 85 5.05 -0.64 -27.15
C GLU A 85 5.22 0.46 -28.19
N GLU A 86 4.95 0.18 -29.46
CA GLU A 86 4.98 1.16 -30.55
C GLU A 86 4.06 2.36 -30.27
N ALA A 87 2.83 2.11 -29.78
CA ALA A 87 1.90 3.16 -29.40
C ALA A 87 2.35 3.94 -28.15
N ALA A 88 2.90 3.26 -27.15
CA ALA A 88 3.34 3.88 -25.91
C ALA A 88 4.60 4.75 -26.09
N ILE A 89 5.47 4.43 -27.05
CA ILE A 89 6.62 5.26 -27.44
C ILE A 89 6.17 6.65 -27.92
N LEU A 90 5.06 6.72 -28.67
CA LEU A 90 4.52 7.98 -29.20
C LEU A 90 4.02 8.93 -28.10
N LEU A 91 3.71 8.41 -26.91
CA LEU A 91 3.28 9.19 -25.75
C LEU A 91 4.46 9.83 -24.99
N GLY A 92 5.70 9.50 -25.34
CA GLY A 92 6.91 9.98 -24.65
C GLY A 92 7.01 9.50 -23.19
N GLY A 93 7.93 10.10 -22.43
CA GLY A 93 8.19 9.74 -21.02
C GLY A 93 9.52 8.99 -20.83
N THR A 94 9.76 8.59 -19.60
CA THR A 94 10.93 7.81 -19.19
C THR A 94 10.81 6.34 -19.59
N ASN A 95 11.93 5.62 -19.65
CA ASN A 95 11.93 4.17 -19.89
C ASN A 95 11.14 3.39 -18.83
N PHE A 96 11.05 3.90 -17.60
CA PHE A 96 10.25 3.31 -16.54
C PHE A 96 8.76 3.45 -16.84
N GLU A 97 8.29 4.66 -17.18
CA GLU A 97 6.88 4.88 -17.54
C GLU A 97 6.49 4.08 -18.80
N LEU A 98 7.38 3.96 -19.78
CA LEU A 98 7.14 3.11 -20.96
C LEU A 98 6.99 1.64 -20.55
N ARG A 99 7.89 1.12 -19.72
CA ARG A 99 7.81 -0.24 -19.19
C ARG A 99 6.50 -0.48 -18.45
N ASP A 100 6.14 0.44 -17.56
CA ASP A 100 4.96 0.33 -16.70
C ASP A 100 3.68 0.34 -17.58
N ARG A 101 3.57 1.22 -18.59
CA ARG A 101 2.45 1.21 -19.56
C ARG A 101 2.27 -0.11 -20.33
N ILE A 102 3.36 -0.84 -20.56
CA ILE A 102 3.35 -2.09 -21.33
C ILE A 102 3.06 -3.28 -20.42
N ARG A 103 3.60 -3.26 -19.20
CA ARG A 103 3.59 -4.40 -18.28
C ARG A 103 2.42 -4.39 -17.32
N ASP A 104 2.02 -3.22 -16.87
CA ASP A 104 1.00 -3.09 -15.84
C ASP A 104 -0.37 -3.38 -16.43
N GLY A 105 -1.12 -4.22 -15.71
CA GLY A 105 -2.55 -4.31 -15.89
C GLY A 105 -3.27 -3.39 -14.92
N GLY A 106 -4.57 -3.58 -14.82
CA GLY A 106 -5.37 -2.83 -13.88
C GLY A 106 -6.67 -3.54 -13.56
N VAL A 107 -7.14 -3.30 -12.35
CA VAL A 107 -8.40 -3.81 -11.83
C VAL A 107 -9.18 -2.67 -11.20
N LEU A 108 -10.49 -2.74 -11.28
CA LEU A 108 -11.33 -1.77 -10.60
C LEU A 108 -11.42 -2.16 -9.13
N THR A 109 -11.32 -1.16 -8.28
CA THR A 109 -11.54 -1.32 -6.85
C THR A 109 -13.01 -1.61 -6.61
N VAL A 110 -13.32 -2.73 -5.97
CA VAL A 110 -14.70 -3.16 -5.74
C VAL A 110 -14.94 -3.47 -4.26
N GLU A 111 -16.18 -3.31 -3.85
CA GLU A 111 -16.66 -3.81 -2.57
C GLU A 111 -17.17 -5.25 -2.79
N TYR A 112 -16.47 -6.24 -2.23
CA TYR A 112 -16.89 -7.64 -2.40
C TYR A 112 -18.24 -7.88 -1.71
N PRO A 113 -19.20 -8.58 -2.33
CA PRO A 113 -20.53 -8.82 -1.76
C PRO A 113 -20.55 -9.54 -0.40
N TRP A 114 -19.48 -10.24 -0.06
CA TRP A 114 -19.29 -10.95 1.20
C TRP A 114 -18.42 -10.20 2.22
N THR A 115 -17.99 -8.98 1.91
CA THR A 115 -17.28 -8.13 2.87
C THR A 115 -18.20 -7.84 4.06
N VAL A 116 -17.73 -8.11 5.27
CA VAL A 116 -18.50 -7.84 6.49
C VAL A 116 -18.50 -6.35 6.82
N GLU A 117 -19.61 -5.85 7.38
CA GLU A 117 -19.84 -4.41 7.62
C GLU A 117 -18.70 -3.72 8.40
N ARG A 118 -18.12 -4.40 9.40
CA ARG A 118 -17.00 -3.85 10.19
C ARG A 118 -15.72 -3.61 9.39
N HIS A 119 -15.57 -4.22 8.22
CA HIS A 119 -14.42 -3.97 7.33
C HIS A 119 -14.68 -2.82 6.36
N LEU A 120 -15.91 -2.34 6.23
CA LEU A 120 -16.28 -1.25 5.32
C LEU A 120 -16.11 0.15 5.94
N ARG A 121 -16.03 0.22 7.28
CA ARG A 121 -15.96 1.48 8.03
C ARG A 121 -15.02 1.36 9.22
N ARG A 122 -14.57 2.50 9.74
CA ARG A 122 -13.77 2.55 10.97
C ARG A 122 -14.68 2.47 12.19
N ASP A 123 -14.45 1.48 13.04
CA ASP A 123 -15.28 1.23 14.22
C ASP A 123 -15.13 2.35 15.28
N PRO A 124 -16.21 2.79 15.95
CA PRO A 124 -16.11 3.78 17.03
C PRO A 124 -15.16 3.38 18.17
N GLU A 125 -15.03 2.09 18.46
CA GLU A 125 -14.09 1.58 19.46
C GLU A 125 -12.64 1.76 19.00
N LEU A 126 -12.35 1.61 17.70
CA LEU A 126 -11.03 1.91 17.14
C LEU A 126 -10.70 3.40 17.31
N ILE A 127 -11.66 4.30 17.12
CA ILE A 127 -11.49 5.75 17.35
C ILE A 127 -11.16 6.01 18.82
N ARG A 128 -11.84 5.32 19.73
CA ARG A 128 -11.55 5.41 21.18
C ARG A 128 -10.13 4.96 21.50
N VAL A 129 -9.69 3.83 20.94
CA VAL A 129 -8.32 3.31 21.12
C VAL A 129 -7.28 4.31 20.59
N ILE A 130 -7.45 4.83 19.37
CA ILE A 130 -6.55 5.85 18.80
C ILE A 130 -6.48 7.11 19.69
N ASN A 131 -7.62 7.55 20.22
CA ASN A 131 -7.63 8.70 21.13
C ASN A 131 -6.91 8.44 22.47
N LEU A 132 -6.87 7.20 22.93
CA LEU A 132 -6.05 6.81 24.07
C LEU A 132 -4.56 6.76 23.71
N GLU A 133 -4.20 6.37 22.48
CA GLU A 133 -2.81 6.40 21.99
C GLU A 133 -2.20 7.82 22.06
N PHE A 134 -3.02 8.87 21.91
CA PHE A 134 -2.57 10.27 22.04
C PHE A 134 -2.33 10.75 23.48
N GLN A 135 -2.78 9.99 24.48
CA GLN A 135 -2.63 10.34 25.91
C GLN A 135 -1.28 9.83 26.43
N ASP A 136 -0.19 10.58 26.19
CA ASP A 136 1.17 10.23 26.62
C ASP A 136 1.35 10.37 28.16
N GLY A 137 1.10 9.29 28.90
CA GLY A 137 1.59 9.13 30.28
C GLY A 137 1.17 10.23 31.26
N GLY A 138 0.00 10.85 31.04
CA GLY A 138 -0.54 11.93 31.88
C GLY A 138 -0.30 13.36 31.38
N LYS A 139 0.36 13.56 30.23
CA LYS A 139 0.40 14.87 29.56
C LYS A 139 -0.91 15.13 28.84
N GLU A 140 -1.31 16.41 28.79
CA GLU A 140 -2.45 16.83 27.96
C GLU A 140 -2.13 16.54 26.48
N ALA A 141 -2.99 15.74 25.84
CA ALA A 141 -2.88 15.45 24.42
C ALA A 141 -2.89 16.77 23.61
N THR A 142 -2.10 16.86 22.55
CA THR A 142 -2.14 18.03 21.64
C THR A 142 -3.26 17.90 20.62
N CYS A 143 -3.65 16.68 20.28
CA CYS A 143 -4.67 16.39 19.28
C CYS A 143 -5.55 15.19 19.64
N TYR A 144 -6.69 15.07 18.96
CA TYR A 144 -7.61 13.94 19.05
C TYR A 144 -8.29 13.68 17.70
N LEU A 145 -8.75 12.46 17.47
CA LEU A 145 -9.52 12.04 16.31
C LEU A 145 -11.02 12.20 16.59
N GLY A 146 -11.74 12.79 15.64
CA GLY A 146 -13.20 12.97 15.71
C GLY A 146 -13.84 12.93 14.33
N GLN A 147 -15.14 13.22 14.27
CA GLN A 147 -15.86 13.40 13.00
C GLN A 147 -15.41 14.70 12.33
N SER A 148 -14.99 14.64 11.07
CA SER A 148 -14.49 15.79 10.32
C SER A 148 -15.56 16.85 10.11
N THR A 149 -15.15 18.12 10.09
CA THR A 149 -15.98 19.26 9.67
C THR A 149 -16.32 19.22 8.17
N LEU A 150 -15.63 18.38 7.39
CA LEU A 150 -15.93 18.15 5.97
C LEU A 150 -17.04 17.10 5.76
N ALA A 151 -17.42 16.37 6.80
CA ALA A 151 -18.47 15.36 6.72
C ALA A 151 -19.83 16.01 6.38
N LYS A 152 -20.43 15.62 5.25
CA LYS A 152 -21.85 15.89 4.98
C LYS A 152 -22.70 14.99 5.89
N HIS A 153 -23.97 15.34 6.11
CA HIS A 153 -24.92 14.66 7.02
C HIS A 153 -25.08 13.12 6.84
N SER A 154 -24.49 12.52 5.81
CA SER A 154 -24.52 11.07 5.51
C SER A 154 -23.16 10.37 5.56
N SER A 155 -22.05 11.05 5.91
CA SER A 155 -20.70 10.45 5.92
C SER A 155 -20.18 10.28 7.35
N GLU A 156 -20.76 9.32 8.08
CA GLU A 156 -20.37 9.01 9.46
C GLU A 156 -18.91 8.50 9.56
N ASP A 157 -18.36 7.94 8.47
CA ASP A 157 -16.97 7.47 8.37
C ASP A 157 -16.02 8.52 7.74
N MET A 158 -16.34 9.81 7.79
CA MET A 158 -15.37 10.87 7.47
C MET A 158 -14.80 11.46 8.77
N LEU A 159 -13.66 10.90 9.18
CA LEU A 159 -12.93 11.32 10.38
C LEU A 159 -11.92 12.43 10.07
N GLY A 160 -11.49 13.15 11.11
CA GLY A 160 -10.46 14.19 11.03
C GLY A 160 -9.74 14.37 12.36
N MET A 161 -8.51 14.86 12.28
CA MET A 161 -7.69 15.21 13.46
C MET A 161 -8.03 16.61 13.94
N PHE A 162 -8.10 16.83 15.25
CA PHE A 162 -8.47 18.10 15.88
C PHE A 162 -7.46 18.50 16.95
N ALA A 163 -7.26 19.80 17.14
CA ALA A 163 -6.47 20.31 18.26
C ALA A 163 -7.21 20.13 19.59
N ALA A 164 -6.60 19.44 20.56
CA ALA A 164 -7.16 19.26 21.91
C ALA A 164 -6.99 20.50 22.80
N ARG A 165 -6.04 21.37 22.45
CA ARG A 165 -5.70 22.64 23.11
C ARG A 165 -5.24 23.68 22.09
N GLY A 166 -4.94 24.90 22.54
CA GLY A 166 -4.27 25.88 21.68
C GLY A 166 -2.84 25.44 21.32
N VAL A 167 -2.43 25.63 20.07
CA VAL A 167 -1.11 25.28 19.54
C VAL A 167 -0.46 26.50 18.91
N ARG A 168 0.81 26.76 19.23
CA ARG A 168 1.56 27.89 18.67
C ARG A 168 2.09 27.57 17.27
N ALA A 169 2.30 28.60 16.44
CA ALA A 169 3.00 28.43 15.17
C ALA A 169 4.39 27.80 15.39
N GLY A 170 4.76 26.84 14.54
CA GLY A 170 6.00 26.06 14.62
C GLY A 170 6.03 24.98 15.71
N GLU A 171 5.00 24.86 16.53
CA GLU A 171 4.95 23.83 17.59
C GLU A 171 4.73 22.44 16.99
N CYS A 172 5.48 21.45 17.48
CA CYS A 172 5.30 20.05 17.11
C CYS A 172 4.02 19.50 17.77
N ILE A 173 3.06 19.08 16.95
CA ILE A 173 1.77 18.54 17.37
C ILE A 173 1.90 17.06 17.77
N LEU A 174 2.57 16.27 16.93
CA LEU A 174 2.66 14.82 17.05
C LEU A 174 3.99 14.34 16.43
N THR A 175 4.59 13.30 17.02
CA THR A 175 5.67 12.52 16.41
C THR A 175 5.13 11.13 16.11
N ASP A 176 5.11 10.77 14.83
CA ASP A 176 4.53 9.55 14.31
C ASP A 176 5.64 8.57 13.92
N ARG A 177 5.81 7.55 14.76
CA ARG A 177 6.79 6.49 14.54
C ARG A 177 6.09 5.29 13.91
N THR A 178 6.71 4.72 12.90
CA THR A 178 6.17 3.56 12.19
C THR A 178 7.16 2.40 12.14
N ALA A 179 6.63 1.18 12.18
CA ALA A 179 7.36 -0.06 11.89
C ALA A 179 7.10 -0.58 10.47
N THR A 180 6.28 0.14 9.70
CA THR A 180 5.84 -0.25 8.35
C THR A 180 6.48 0.60 7.26
N GLY A 181 7.32 1.57 7.59
CA GLY A 181 8.10 2.31 6.60
C GLY A 181 9.13 1.42 5.92
N VAL A 182 9.42 1.71 4.64
CA VAL A 182 10.38 0.99 3.80
C VAL A 182 11.14 1.97 2.90
N CYS A 183 12.32 1.56 2.42
CA CYS A 183 13.11 2.39 1.51
C CYS A 183 13.86 1.59 0.45
N SER A 184 14.25 2.27 -0.63
CA SER A 184 15.00 1.69 -1.76
C SER A 184 16.50 1.61 -1.49
N THR A 185 17.02 2.38 -0.54
CA THR A 185 18.44 2.40 -0.18
C THR A 185 18.58 2.20 1.32
N TRP A 186 18.92 0.98 1.71
CA TRP A 186 19.25 0.64 3.09
C TRP A 186 20.72 0.25 3.20
N SER A 187 21.25 0.32 4.42
CA SER A 187 22.62 -0.10 4.72
C SER A 187 22.61 -1.03 5.92
N SER A 188 23.65 -1.86 6.06
CA SER A 188 23.85 -2.67 7.27
C SER A 188 24.11 -1.82 8.53
N ASN A 189 24.40 -0.53 8.37
CA ASN A 189 24.59 0.44 9.46
C ASN A 189 23.34 1.31 9.72
N SER A 190 22.16 0.83 9.32
CA SER A 190 20.88 1.50 9.51
C SER A 190 20.04 0.79 10.58
N CYS A 191 19.21 1.54 11.29
CA CYS A 191 18.19 1.02 12.19
C CYS A 191 17.24 0.08 11.44
N SER A 192 17.03 -1.13 11.96
CA SER A 192 16.15 -2.16 11.37
C SER A 192 14.66 -1.75 11.35
N ASN A 193 14.28 -0.75 12.15
CA ASN A 193 12.93 -0.19 12.19
C ASN A 193 12.79 1.07 11.31
N CYS A 194 13.53 2.14 11.64
CA CYS A 194 13.32 3.45 11.03
C CYS A 194 14.38 3.86 9.99
N TYR A 195 15.35 3.00 9.68
CA TYR A 195 16.46 3.24 8.74
C TYR A 195 17.46 4.35 9.11
N THR A 196 17.23 5.10 10.19
CA THR A 196 18.21 6.06 10.74
C THR A 196 19.57 5.41 10.95
N ARG A 197 20.64 6.13 10.58
CA ARG A 197 22.01 5.69 10.78
C ARG A 197 22.26 5.35 12.25
N LEU A 198 22.86 4.19 12.50
CA LEU A 198 23.23 3.78 13.85
C LEU A 198 24.43 4.60 14.35
N LEU A 199 24.35 5.01 15.62
CA LEU A 199 25.43 5.63 16.39
C LEU A 199 26.31 4.54 17.03
N GLU A 200 27.36 4.93 17.76
CA GLU A 200 28.39 4.00 18.29
C GLU A 200 27.84 2.90 19.21
N ASN A 201 26.71 3.13 19.89
CA ASN A 201 26.09 2.18 20.82
C ASN A 201 24.59 1.98 20.50
N PRO A 202 24.24 1.26 19.42
CA PRO A 202 22.84 1.00 19.08
C PRO A 202 22.23 -0.04 20.02
N THR A 203 20.91 -0.02 20.17
CA THR A 203 20.16 -1.10 20.83
C THR A 203 20.20 -2.33 19.94
N ARG A 204 20.70 -3.46 20.42
CA ARG A 204 20.84 -4.69 19.63
C ARG A 204 19.78 -5.70 20.03
N ALA A 205 19.24 -6.43 19.06
CA ALA A 205 18.41 -7.59 19.35
C ALA A 205 19.25 -8.73 19.91
N GLU A 206 18.74 -9.43 20.92
CA GLU A 206 19.41 -10.62 21.47
C GLU A 206 19.23 -11.86 20.59
N CYS A 207 18.15 -11.89 19.80
CA CYS A 207 17.76 -13.06 19.01
C CYS A 207 18.36 -13.10 17.59
N CYS A 208 18.93 -11.99 17.09
CA CYS A 208 19.50 -11.91 15.74
C CYS A 208 20.49 -10.74 15.59
N SER A 209 20.97 -10.49 14.38
CA SER A 209 21.94 -9.43 14.08
C SER A 209 21.33 -8.03 13.90
N GLU A 210 20.02 -7.86 14.10
CA GLU A 210 19.36 -6.57 13.92
C GLU A 210 19.75 -5.55 15.00
N SER A 211 19.78 -4.28 14.61
CA SER A 211 20.18 -3.17 15.46
C SER A 211 19.27 -1.97 15.25
N TYR A 212 19.05 -1.23 16.33
CA TYR A 212 18.05 -0.19 16.44
C TYR A 212 18.68 1.09 16.99
N CYS A 213 18.23 2.25 16.51
CA CYS A 213 18.78 3.53 16.93
C CYS A 213 18.41 3.92 18.37
N SER A 214 17.39 3.28 18.95
CA SER A 214 16.90 3.55 20.30
C SER A 214 16.07 2.38 20.82
N ALA A 215 15.86 2.32 22.14
CA ALA A 215 14.93 1.39 22.78
C ALA A 215 13.52 1.51 22.17
N ALA A 216 13.02 2.73 21.96
CA ALA A 216 11.71 2.94 21.34
C ALA A 216 11.56 2.31 19.94
N CYS A 217 12.61 2.32 19.11
CA CYS A 217 12.58 1.62 17.82
C CYS A 217 12.67 0.10 17.95
N PHE A 218 13.42 -0.39 18.95
CA PHE A 218 13.49 -1.81 19.25
C PHE A 218 12.14 -2.33 19.75
N ASP A 219 11.55 -1.68 20.75
CA ASP A 219 10.26 -2.05 21.35
C ASP A 219 9.16 -2.03 20.30
N LEU A 220 9.06 -0.96 19.50
CA LEU A 220 8.07 -0.85 18.43
C LEU A 220 8.18 -1.99 17.40
N ALA A 221 9.39 -2.35 16.98
CA ALA A 221 9.59 -3.46 16.06
C ALA A 221 9.24 -4.82 16.72
N MET A 222 9.68 -5.03 17.97
CA MET A 222 9.42 -6.24 18.76
C MET A 222 7.93 -6.47 19.03
N GLU A 223 7.17 -5.39 19.22
CA GLU A 223 5.72 -5.43 19.43
C GLU A 223 4.94 -5.57 18.12
N THR A 224 5.50 -5.10 17.00
CA THR A 224 4.78 -5.07 15.72
C THR A 224 5.10 -6.25 14.82
N ASN A 225 6.33 -6.38 14.30
CA ASN A 225 6.61 -7.29 13.18
C ASN A 225 7.93 -8.08 13.27
N HIS A 226 8.77 -7.83 14.28
CA HIS A 226 10.08 -8.46 14.36
C HIS A 226 9.99 -9.99 14.55
N LYS A 227 9.11 -10.49 15.43
CA LYS A 227 9.08 -11.91 15.80
C LYS A 227 8.87 -12.85 14.60
N PRO A 228 7.90 -12.61 13.69
CA PRO A 228 7.72 -13.46 12.52
C PRO A 228 8.76 -13.19 11.42
N LEU A 229 9.42 -12.02 11.39
CA LEU A 229 10.49 -11.73 10.44
C LEU A 229 11.84 -12.31 10.87
N CYS A 230 12.08 -12.43 12.18
CA CYS A 230 13.36 -12.81 12.76
C CYS A 230 13.86 -14.15 12.19
N GLY A 231 15.11 -14.15 11.71
CA GLY A 231 15.78 -15.32 11.14
C GLY A 231 15.33 -15.72 9.74
N LYS A 232 14.45 -14.95 9.08
CA LYS A 232 13.99 -15.21 7.71
C LYS A 232 14.63 -14.23 6.72
N ASP A 233 14.93 -14.73 5.53
CA ASP A 233 15.56 -13.93 4.46
C ASP A 233 14.52 -13.41 3.45
N PHE A 234 14.35 -12.09 3.46
CA PHE A 234 13.51 -11.33 2.52
C PHE A 234 14.34 -10.41 1.60
N THR A 235 15.65 -10.64 1.47
CA THR A 235 16.54 -9.83 0.60
C THR A 235 16.05 -9.78 -0.85
N TRP A 236 15.44 -10.86 -1.34
CA TRP A 236 14.84 -10.93 -2.68
C TRP A 236 13.76 -9.86 -2.94
N LEU A 237 13.07 -9.37 -1.90
CA LEU A 237 12.14 -8.23 -2.03
C LEU A 237 12.87 -6.90 -2.05
N GLN A 238 13.89 -6.77 -1.22
CA GLN A 238 14.66 -5.54 -1.07
C GLN A 238 15.49 -5.25 -2.33
N GLU A 239 16.05 -6.29 -2.96
CA GLU A 239 16.81 -6.18 -4.21
C GLU A 239 15.97 -5.62 -5.36
N ALA A 240 14.69 -6.00 -5.45
CA ALA A 240 13.77 -5.49 -6.48
C ALA A 240 13.50 -3.99 -6.34
N ALA A 241 13.58 -3.46 -5.11
CA ALA A 241 13.39 -2.04 -4.81
C ALA A 241 14.70 -1.23 -4.82
N ARG A 242 15.86 -1.88 -4.97
CA ARG A 242 17.15 -1.25 -4.69
C ARG A 242 17.47 -0.10 -5.65
N GLY A 243 17.84 1.06 -5.10
CA GLY A 243 18.34 2.20 -5.87
C GLY A 243 17.28 3.03 -6.59
N LEU A 244 15.98 2.78 -6.33
CA LEU A 244 14.90 3.61 -6.86
C LEU A 244 14.95 5.02 -6.25
N THR A 245 14.79 6.05 -7.07
CA THR A 245 14.76 7.46 -6.63
C THR A 245 13.46 8.17 -6.94
N HIS A 246 12.63 7.62 -7.84
CA HIS A 246 11.42 8.28 -8.34
C HIS A 246 10.18 7.37 -8.42
N ASN A 247 10.29 6.07 -8.16
CA ASN A 247 9.18 5.13 -8.29
C ASN A 247 8.93 4.37 -6.97
N ALA A 248 7.69 4.45 -6.48
CA ALA A 248 7.24 3.78 -5.27
C ALA A 248 6.71 2.36 -5.53
N SER A 249 6.37 1.98 -6.77
CA SER A 249 5.65 0.72 -7.04
C SER A 249 6.37 -0.51 -6.47
N PRO A 250 7.70 -0.68 -6.70
CA PRO A 250 8.42 -1.84 -6.18
C PRO A 250 8.59 -1.84 -4.64
N LEU A 251 8.25 -0.74 -3.96
CA LEU A 251 8.25 -0.66 -2.48
C LEU A 251 6.92 -1.13 -1.87
N ARG A 252 5.81 -1.15 -2.62
CA ARG A 252 4.51 -1.59 -2.10
C ARG A 252 4.53 -3.05 -1.62
N PRO A 253 5.20 -4.01 -2.29
CA PRO A 253 5.39 -5.36 -1.75
C PRO A 253 6.18 -5.40 -0.43
N LEU A 254 7.11 -4.48 -0.21
CA LEU A 254 7.83 -4.37 1.08
C LEU A 254 6.92 -3.81 2.19
N LEU A 255 6.03 -2.87 1.87
CA LEU A 255 4.97 -2.45 2.79
C LEU A 255 4.06 -3.62 3.16
N MET A 256 3.65 -4.39 2.15
CA MET A 256 2.83 -5.59 2.35
C MET A 256 3.54 -6.59 3.28
N LEU A 257 4.85 -6.83 3.11
CA LEU A 257 5.63 -7.67 4.04
C LEU A 257 5.51 -7.18 5.49
N ARG A 258 5.75 -5.89 5.74
CA ARG A 258 5.71 -5.32 7.10
C ARG A 258 4.32 -5.44 7.73
N ILE A 259 3.27 -5.24 6.92
CA ILE A 259 1.87 -5.31 7.34
C ILE A 259 1.44 -6.76 7.62
N LEU A 260 1.75 -7.69 6.71
CA LEU A 260 1.42 -9.10 6.90
C LEU A 260 2.18 -9.69 8.09
N ALA A 261 3.45 -9.34 8.26
CA ALA A 261 4.21 -9.72 9.45
C ALA A 261 3.56 -9.20 10.74
N ALA A 262 3.03 -7.96 10.75
CA ALA A 262 2.29 -7.45 11.90
C ALA A 262 1.03 -8.26 12.20
N CYS A 263 0.26 -8.62 11.16
CA CYS A 263 -0.93 -9.45 11.29
C CYS A 263 -0.59 -10.85 11.84
N VAL A 264 0.44 -11.49 11.29
CA VAL A 264 0.92 -12.82 11.73
C VAL A 264 1.41 -12.78 13.18
N GLN A 265 2.10 -11.72 13.58
CA GLN A 265 2.56 -11.55 14.96
C GLN A 265 1.39 -11.35 15.93
N SER A 266 0.35 -10.64 15.49
CA SER A 266 -0.81 -10.33 16.31
C SER A 266 -1.68 -11.56 16.55
N ASP A 267 -2.27 -12.12 15.49
CA ASP A 267 -3.19 -13.26 15.56
C ASP A 267 -3.53 -13.77 14.15
N VAL A 268 -3.09 -14.99 13.80
CA VAL A 268 -3.34 -15.59 12.47
C VAL A 268 -4.76 -16.11 12.29
N GLU A 269 -5.51 -16.26 13.39
CA GLU A 269 -6.89 -16.74 13.40
C GLU A 269 -7.89 -15.60 13.18
N LYS A 270 -7.44 -14.35 13.24
CA LYS A 270 -8.25 -13.16 12.94
C LYS A 270 -8.00 -12.65 11.53
N SER A 271 -9.00 -11.96 10.99
CA SER A 271 -8.83 -11.28 9.71
C SER A 271 -7.79 -10.16 9.86
N PRO A 272 -6.79 -10.07 8.97
CA PRO A 272 -5.89 -8.93 8.85
C PRO A 272 -6.60 -7.57 8.79
N LEU A 273 -7.81 -7.50 8.22
CA LEU A 273 -8.56 -6.24 8.13
C LEU A 273 -9.06 -5.74 9.49
N ASP A 274 -9.09 -6.60 10.51
CA ASP A 274 -9.37 -6.25 11.91
C ASP A 274 -8.12 -5.68 12.64
N HIS A 275 -6.91 -5.84 12.07
CA HIS A 275 -5.69 -5.38 12.70
C HIS A 275 -5.67 -3.85 12.81
N PRO A 276 -5.35 -3.24 13.98
CA PRO A 276 -5.46 -1.79 14.19
C PRO A 276 -4.70 -0.94 13.17
N LEU A 277 -3.55 -1.40 12.65
CA LEU A 277 -2.78 -0.71 11.61
C LEU A 277 -3.47 -0.66 10.24
N ILE A 278 -4.36 -1.62 9.94
CA ILE A 278 -5.11 -1.70 8.68
C ILE A 278 -6.52 -1.15 8.84
N ALA A 279 -7.17 -1.47 9.96
CA ALA A 279 -8.53 -1.04 10.27
C ALA A 279 -8.68 0.49 10.32
N ARG A 280 -7.62 1.21 10.70
CA ARG A 280 -7.60 2.68 10.77
C ARG A 280 -7.46 3.38 9.41
N LEU A 281 -7.01 2.65 8.38
CA LEU A 281 -6.79 3.19 7.04
C LEU A 281 -8.12 3.39 6.33
N LYS A 282 -8.25 4.47 5.57
CA LYS A 282 -9.45 4.70 4.77
C LYS A 282 -9.49 3.66 3.63
N PRO A 283 -10.51 2.78 3.57
CA PRO A 283 -10.71 1.95 2.38
C PRO A 283 -10.87 2.86 1.17
N LEU A 284 -10.41 2.43 0.00
CA LEU A 284 -10.59 3.21 -1.22
C LEU A 284 -12.09 3.19 -1.55
N VAL A 285 -12.77 4.32 -1.33
CA VAL A 285 -14.26 4.41 -1.35
C VAL A 285 -14.79 4.57 -2.79
N ASN A 286 -13.94 4.98 -3.74
CA ASN A 286 -14.31 5.14 -5.14
C ASN A 286 -14.49 3.77 -5.81
N LYS A 287 -15.75 3.36 -5.97
CA LYS A 287 -16.18 2.03 -6.44
C LYS A 287 -15.82 1.71 -7.91
N ASP A 288 -15.06 2.57 -8.57
CA ASP A 288 -14.55 2.38 -9.94
C ASP A 288 -13.11 2.92 -10.10
N HIS A 289 -12.34 3.07 -9.01
CA HIS A 289 -10.94 3.48 -9.13
C HIS A 289 -10.11 2.34 -9.74
N LEU A 290 -9.36 2.66 -10.79
CA LEU A 290 -8.42 1.74 -11.43
C LEU A 290 -7.13 1.67 -10.61
N ASP A 291 -6.89 0.55 -9.92
CA ASP A 291 -5.59 0.28 -9.29
C ASP A 291 -4.72 -0.54 -10.24
N VAL A 292 -3.41 -0.35 -10.10
CA VAL A 292 -2.40 -1.09 -10.85
C VAL A 292 -2.38 -2.53 -10.34
N PHE A 293 -2.41 -3.48 -11.28
CA PHE A 293 -2.40 -4.89 -10.98
C PHE A 293 -1.36 -5.62 -11.83
N THR A 294 -0.57 -6.48 -11.20
CA THR A 294 0.32 -7.44 -11.88
C THR A 294 0.22 -8.78 -11.19
N LEU A 295 0.43 -9.87 -11.94
CA LEU A 295 0.48 -11.20 -11.32
C LEU A 295 1.53 -11.25 -10.21
N ASN A 296 2.69 -10.65 -10.47
CA ASN A 296 3.83 -10.74 -9.56
C ASN A 296 3.57 -9.98 -8.25
N GLU A 297 3.31 -8.67 -8.32
CA GLU A 297 3.24 -7.82 -7.12
C GLU A 297 1.92 -8.00 -6.36
N SER A 298 0.81 -8.23 -7.05
CA SER A 298 -0.52 -8.29 -6.44
C SER A 298 -0.89 -9.69 -5.95
N VAL A 299 -0.28 -10.77 -6.46
CA VAL A 299 -0.65 -12.16 -6.12
C VAL A 299 0.54 -13.01 -5.71
N ALA A 300 1.53 -13.18 -6.58
CA ALA A 300 2.62 -14.13 -6.36
C ALA A 300 3.48 -13.75 -5.16
N VAL A 301 3.86 -12.48 -5.05
CA VAL A 301 4.71 -11.96 -3.99
C VAL A 301 4.02 -12.02 -2.61
N PRO A 302 2.77 -11.53 -2.42
CA PRO A 302 2.06 -11.69 -1.16
C PRO A 302 1.92 -13.15 -0.72
N ILE A 303 1.61 -14.08 -1.64
CA ILE A 303 1.54 -15.51 -1.32
C ILE A 303 2.90 -16.04 -0.87
N LYS A 304 3.98 -15.71 -1.59
CA LYS A 304 5.33 -16.13 -1.21
C LYS A 304 5.75 -15.56 0.15
N ILE A 305 5.39 -14.31 0.46
CA ILE A 305 5.60 -13.70 1.78
C ILE A 305 4.90 -14.53 2.86
N LEU A 306 3.61 -14.82 2.68
CA LEU A 306 2.81 -15.58 3.65
C LEU A 306 3.37 -16.98 3.90
N GLU A 307 3.74 -17.71 2.84
CA GLU A 307 4.36 -19.03 2.97
C GLU A 307 5.69 -18.95 3.73
N GLN A 308 6.53 -17.94 3.45
CA GLN A 308 7.75 -17.72 4.23
C GLN A 308 7.47 -17.35 5.69
N LEU A 309 6.39 -16.62 5.97
CA LEU A 309 5.95 -16.31 7.34
C LEU A 309 5.31 -17.50 8.07
N GLY A 310 5.11 -18.64 7.39
CA GLY A 310 4.57 -19.88 7.96
C GLY A 310 3.05 -20.00 7.86
N ILE A 311 2.40 -19.22 6.99
CA ILE A 311 0.96 -19.29 6.75
C ILE A 311 0.66 -20.33 5.66
N ASP A 312 -0.24 -21.25 5.97
CA ASP A 312 -0.85 -22.13 4.97
C ASP A 312 -1.90 -21.34 4.17
N VAL A 313 -1.52 -20.86 2.99
CA VAL A 313 -2.36 -20.07 2.08
C VAL A 313 -3.52 -20.85 1.45
N PHE A 314 -3.59 -22.17 1.64
CA PHE A 314 -4.69 -23.01 1.18
C PHE A 314 -5.72 -23.27 2.27
N ALA A 315 -5.28 -23.37 3.52
CA ALA A 315 -6.15 -23.63 4.67
C ALA A 315 -6.64 -22.34 5.34
N ASN A 316 -5.78 -21.33 5.47
CA ASN A 316 -6.10 -20.11 6.20
C ASN A 316 -6.78 -19.07 5.30
N ARG A 317 -8.11 -19.02 5.40
CA ARG A 317 -8.96 -18.10 4.63
C ARG A 317 -8.84 -16.63 5.06
N ASN A 318 -8.24 -16.34 6.22
CA ASN A 318 -7.99 -14.95 6.64
C ASN A 318 -6.97 -14.25 5.71
N PHE A 319 -6.21 -15.01 4.92
CA PHE A 319 -5.20 -14.47 3.99
C PHE A 319 -5.54 -14.79 2.52
N ASP A 320 -6.83 -14.80 2.21
CA ASP A 320 -7.30 -14.96 0.83
C ASP A 320 -7.08 -13.72 -0.03
N THR A 321 -7.18 -13.91 -1.34
CA THR A 321 -6.85 -12.89 -2.32
C THR A 321 -7.72 -11.65 -2.18
N ASP A 322 -8.99 -11.77 -1.77
CA ASP A 322 -9.88 -10.65 -1.49
C ASP A 322 -9.41 -9.83 -0.27
N ILE A 323 -8.95 -10.51 0.79
CA ILE A 323 -8.36 -9.85 1.95
C ILE A 323 -7.04 -9.17 1.58
N LEU A 324 -6.15 -9.85 0.86
CA LEU A 324 -4.86 -9.30 0.43
C LEU A 324 -5.04 -8.09 -0.50
N HIS A 325 -6.00 -8.15 -1.42
CA HIS A 325 -6.33 -7.06 -2.31
C HIS A 325 -6.99 -5.88 -1.57
N SER A 326 -7.83 -6.17 -0.57
CA SER A 326 -8.39 -5.13 0.31
C SER A 326 -7.32 -4.42 1.13
N ILE A 327 -6.29 -5.14 1.60
CA ILE A 327 -5.11 -4.52 2.22
C ILE A 327 -4.37 -3.68 1.18
N TRP A 328 -4.06 -4.24 0.01
CA TRP A 328 -3.30 -3.57 -1.05
C TRP A 328 -3.87 -2.20 -1.43
N THR A 329 -5.18 -2.14 -1.67
CA THR A 329 -5.89 -0.91 -2.04
C THR A 329 -5.93 0.10 -0.88
N ARG A 330 -6.05 -0.35 0.38
CA ARG A 330 -5.86 0.53 1.56
C ARG A 330 -4.45 1.10 1.62
N LEU A 331 -3.43 0.29 1.38
CA LEU A 331 -2.05 0.78 1.34
C LEU A 331 -1.88 1.80 0.21
N ALA A 332 -2.42 1.53 -0.98
CA ALA A 332 -2.37 2.44 -2.12
C ALA A 332 -2.99 3.82 -1.80
N ASN A 333 -4.13 3.83 -1.12
CA ASN A 333 -4.87 5.05 -0.80
C ASN A 333 -4.25 5.87 0.35
N ASN A 334 -3.52 5.24 1.28
CA ASN A 334 -3.09 5.87 2.54
C ASN A 334 -1.57 6.04 2.68
N LYS A 335 -0.77 5.52 1.74
CA LYS A 335 0.70 5.60 1.82
C LYS A 335 1.24 7.00 1.54
N ALA A 336 2.39 7.32 2.13
CA ALA A 336 3.09 8.59 1.96
C ALA A 336 4.48 8.38 1.37
N GLY A 337 4.53 8.22 0.05
CA GLY A 337 5.76 8.03 -0.71
C GLY A 337 6.48 9.35 -1.01
N SER A 338 7.80 9.41 -0.77
CA SER A 338 8.61 10.58 -1.08
C SER A 338 10.08 10.23 -1.30
N PRO A 339 10.81 10.93 -2.21
CA PRO A 339 12.27 10.84 -2.27
C PRO A 339 12.92 11.31 -0.96
N ASP A 340 14.02 10.65 -0.58
CA ASP A 340 14.91 11.03 0.52
C ASP A 340 16.37 10.93 0.04
N PRO A 341 17.21 11.96 0.26
CA PRO A 341 18.59 11.98 -0.23
C PRO A 341 19.50 10.83 0.28
N ARG A 342 19.14 10.18 1.39
CA ARG A 342 19.91 9.10 2.02
C ARG A 342 19.28 7.74 1.79
N LEU A 343 17.94 7.68 1.79
CA LEU A 343 17.19 6.43 1.69
C LEU A 343 16.69 6.13 0.27
N GLY A 344 16.93 7.02 -0.70
CA GLY A 344 16.47 6.90 -2.07
C GLY A 344 15.01 7.26 -2.18
N PHE A 345 14.12 6.29 -2.39
CA PHE A 345 12.68 6.48 -2.31
C PHE A 345 12.17 5.80 -1.04
N VAL A 346 11.40 6.54 -0.25
CA VAL A 346 10.74 6.03 0.95
C VAL A 346 9.27 5.87 0.65
N ASP A 347 8.69 4.74 1.05
CA ASP A 347 7.25 4.52 1.06
C ASP A 347 6.86 4.05 2.45
N GLU A 348 5.69 4.46 2.93
CA GLU A 348 5.28 4.13 4.29
C GLU A 348 3.78 4.28 4.50
N ILE A 349 3.29 3.48 5.44
CA ILE A 349 2.07 3.77 6.17
C ILE A 349 2.51 4.21 7.55
N THR A 350 2.10 5.39 7.98
CA THR A 350 2.27 5.80 9.37
C THR A 350 0.95 5.64 10.13
N PRO A 351 0.99 5.37 11.44
CA PRO A 351 -0.22 5.19 12.23
C PRO A 351 -1.20 6.38 12.22
N HIS A 352 -0.73 7.61 11.99
CA HIS A 352 -1.55 8.82 12.18
C HIS A 352 -1.67 9.73 10.95
N LEU A 353 -0.70 9.77 10.02
CA LEU A 353 -0.79 10.61 8.82
C LEU A 353 -2.09 10.38 8.01
N PRO A 354 -2.56 9.13 7.81
CA PRO A 354 -3.82 8.87 7.11
C PRO A 354 -5.09 9.43 7.79
N LEU A 355 -4.98 9.93 9.02
CA LEU A 355 -6.09 10.52 9.77
C LEU A 355 -6.23 12.03 9.53
N PHE A 356 -5.24 12.67 8.92
CA PHE A 356 -5.30 14.08 8.54
C PHE A 356 -5.98 14.24 7.19
N ASN A 357 -7.05 15.02 7.15
CA ASN A 357 -7.69 15.39 5.88
C ASN A 357 -6.82 16.39 5.11
N HIS A 358 -7.03 16.43 3.80
CA HIS A 358 -6.40 17.41 2.94
C HIS A 358 -7.09 18.78 3.00
N SER A 359 -6.29 19.84 2.94
CA SER A 359 -6.71 21.19 2.55
C SER A 359 -5.70 21.81 1.58
N CYS A 360 -6.18 22.51 0.54
CA CYS A 360 -5.33 23.32 -0.33
C CYS A 360 -4.78 24.58 0.35
N GLU A 361 -5.22 24.84 1.60
CA GLU A 361 -4.68 25.83 2.53
C GLU A 361 -4.55 25.13 3.90
N PRO A 362 -3.49 24.32 4.11
CA PRO A 362 -3.34 23.53 5.33
C PRO A 362 -2.94 24.43 6.53
N ASN A 363 -3.26 23.98 7.73
CA ASN A 363 -2.76 24.58 8.98
C ASN A 363 -1.67 23.72 9.67
N VAL A 364 -1.42 22.52 9.16
CA VAL A 364 -0.37 21.60 9.61
C VAL A 364 0.50 21.17 8.44
N GLU A 365 1.81 21.27 8.61
CA GLU A 365 2.78 20.62 7.74
C GLU A 365 3.32 19.36 8.44
N TRP A 366 3.62 18.33 7.67
CA TRP A 366 4.34 17.16 8.17
C TRP A 366 5.71 17.07 7.52
N ARG A 367 6.68 16.55 8.26
CA ARG A 367 8.06 16.41 7.81
C ARG A 367 8.60 15.05 8.20
N ARG A 368 9.19 14.35 7.24
CA ARG A 368 10.03 13.17 7.50
C ARG A 368 11.35 13.61 8.12
N GLU A 369 11.78 12.96 9.18
CA GLU A 369 13.13 13.15 9.72
C GLU A 369 14.17 12.65 8.70
N ASN A 370 15.15 13.48 8.35
CA ASN A 370 16.14 13.15 7.30
C ASN A 370 16.83 11.80 7.55
N GLY A 371 16.71 10.88 6.59
CA GLY A 371 17.27 9.53 6.72
C GLY A 371 16.54 8.65 7.72
N SER A 372 15.26 8.90 7.97
CA SER A 372 14.39 8.13 8.86
C SER A 372 12.99 7.99 8.25
N THR A 373 12.21 7.01 8.68
CA THR A 373 10.76 6.91 8.40
C THR A 373 9.90 7.57 9.49
N THR A 374 10.51 8.20 10.50
CA THR A 374 9.77 8.98 11.50
C THR A 374 9.21 10.25 10.89
N VAL A 375 7.91 10.50 11.09
CA VAL A 375 7.22 11.72 10.64
C VAL A 375 6.89 12.61 11.84
N ARG A 376 6.98 13.93 11.67
CA ARG A 376 6.55 14.92 12.67
C ARG A 376 5.60 15.93 12.06
N PHE A 377 4.63 16.37 12.84
CA PHE A 377 3.60 17.33 12.45
C PHE A 377 3.83 18.66 13.15
N PHE A 378 3.82 19.76 12.41
CA PHE A 378 4.06 21.11 12.93
C PHE A 378 2.92 22.05 12.52
N ALA A 379 2.50 22.91 13.45
CA ALA A 379 1.52 23.94 13.15
C ALA A 379 2.15 25.04 12.27
N ILE A 380 1.53 25.36 11.14
CA ILE A 380 1.99 26.42 10.22
C ILE A 380 1.66 27.81 10.80
N ARG A 381 0.54 27.91 11.51
CA ARG A 381 0.03 29.12 12.17
C ARG A 381 -0.50 28.78 13.56
N PRO A 382 -0.87 29.76 14.42
CA PRO A 382 -1.60 29.45 15.64
C PRO A 382 -2.91 28.70 15.35
N ILE A 383 -3.21 27.66 16.13
CA ILE A 383 -4.39 26.80 16.00
C ILE A 383 -5.19 26.85 17.31
N LYS A 384 -6.50 27.03 17.21
CA LYS A 384 -7.39 27.08 18.39
C LYS A 384 -7.77 25.68 18.84
N LYS A 385 -8.07 25.52 20.14
CA LYS A 385 -8.70 24.30 20.65
C LYS A 385 -9.99 23.99 19.87
N GLY A 386 -10.14 22.74 19.43
CA GLY A 386 -11.28 22.26 18.66
C GLY A 386 -11.22 22.56 17.16
N GLU A 387 -10.16 23.21 16.67
CA GLU A 387 -9.96 23.42 15.24
C GLU A 387 -9.44 22.13 14.58
N GLU A 388 -9.98 21.78 13.40
CA GLU A 388 -9.52 20.63 12.62
C GLU A 388 -8.13 20.89 12.03
N LEU A 389 -7.31 19.84 12.02
CA LEU A 389 -5.94 19.83 11.54
C LEU A 389 -5.91 19.25 10.13
N PHE A 390 -5.44 20.05 9.18
CA PHE A 390 -5.34 19.68 7.77
C PHE A 390 -3.90 19.70 7.30
N CYS A 391 -3.52 18.66 6.55
CA CYS A 391 -2.28 18.60 5.79
C CYS A 391 -2.54 18.85 4.31
N SER A 392 -1.49 19.03 3.50
CA SER A 392 -1.60 18.92 2.05
C SER A 392 -1.11 17.55 1.57
N TYR A 393 -1.84 16.91 0.65
CA TYR A 393 -1.44 15.63 0.07
C TYR A 393 -0.45 15.83 -1.09
N LEU A 394 -0.50 17.00 -1.72
CA LEU A 394 0.34 17.39 -2.85
C LEU A 394 0.79 18.84 -2.65
N ASP A 395 1.89 19.24 -3.28
CA ASP A 395 2.20 20.66 -3.41
C ASP A 395 1.28 21.29 -4.46
N VAL A 396 0.44 22.22 -4.00
CA VAL A 396 -0.56 22.90 -4.82
C VAL A 396 -0.41 24.43 -4.78
N GLY A 397 0.77 24.91 -4.38
CA GLY A 397 1.10 26.33 -4.38
C GLY A 397 0.97 26.93 -5.78
N GLY A 398 0.16 27.98 -5.93
CA GLY A 398 -0.02 28.67 -7.21
C GLY A 398 -0.79 27.90 -8.30
N ILE A 399 -1.26 26.68 -8.03
CA ILE A 399 -2.01 25.86 -9.00
C ILE A 399 -3.50 26.26 -8.99
N PRO A 400 -4.16 26.52 -10.14
CA PRO A 400 -5.59 26.84 -10.23
C PRO A 400 -6.52 25.73 -9.74
N VAL A 401 -7.73 26.08 -9.27
CA VAL A 401 -8.66 25.12 -8.66
C VAL A 401 -8.97 23.91 -9.52
N ASN A 402 -9.27 24.08 -10.81
CA ASN A 402 -9.60 22.98 -11.71
C ASN A 402 -8.46 21.95 -11.82
N GLN A 403 -7.22 22.44 -11.95
CA GLN A 403 -6.03 21.59 -12.01
C GLN A 403 -5.77 20.89 -10.67
N ARG A 404 -5.99 21.57 -9.53
CA ARG A 404 -5.88 20.92 -8.21
C ARG A 404 -6.90 19.79 -8.06
N GLN A 405 -8.14 19.99 -8.50
CA GLN A 405 -9.19 18.96 -8.45
C GLN A 405 -8.79 17.72 -9.27
N GLU A 406 -8.24 17.92 -10.47
CA GLU A 406 -7.73 16.82 -11.30
C GLU A 406 -6.56 16.08 -10.63
N MET A 407 -5.61 16.81 -10.06
CA MET A 407 -4.45 16.22 -9.36
C MET A 407 -4.85 15.41 -8.12
N LEU A 408 -5.93 15.81 -7.44
CA LEU A 408 -6.44 15.15 -6.23
C LEU A 408 -7.36 13.97 -6.53
N TRP A 409 -7.82 13.80 -7.77
CA TRP A 409 -8.68 12.69 -8.20
C TRP A 409 -8.26 11.30 -7.68
N PRO A 410 -6.97 10.94 -7.58
CA PRO A 410 -6.59 9.63 -7.05
C PRO A 410 -7.06 9.35 -5.61
N TRP A 411 -7.28 10.38 -4.79
CA TRP A 411 -7.69 10.26 -3.38
C TRP A 411 -9.16 10.64 -3.14
N PHE A 412 -9.85 11.21 -4.12
CA PHE A 412 -11.17 11.80 -3.93
C PHE A 412 -12.20 11.27 -4.94
N GLU A 413 -13.42 11.01 -4.45
CA GLU A 413 -14.60 10.70 -5.29
C GLU A 413 -15.29 11.94 -5.87
N GLY A 414 -14.78 13.12 -5.55
CA GLY A 414 -15.39 14.39 -5.93
C GLY A 414 -14.47 15.57 -5.64
N PRO A 415 -14.97 16.80 -5.74
CA PRO A 415 -14.14 17.97 -5.52
C PRO A 415 -13.70 18.06 -4.06
N CYS A 416 -12.46 18.50 -3.86
CA CYS A 416 -11.90 18.92 -2.59
C CYS A 416 -12.82 19.95 -1.92
N LEU A 417 -13.22 19.66 -0.67
CA LEU A 417 -14.22 20.42 0.08
C LEU A 417 -13.61 21.51 0.99
N CYS A 418 -12.32 21.81 0.85
CA CYS A 418 -11.63 22.81 1.66
C CYS A 418 -12.15 24.25 1.37
N SER A 419 -11.91 25.18 2.31
CA SER A 419 -12.33 26.59 2.19
C SER A 419 -11.82 27.24 0.91
N ARG A 420 -10.51 27.09 0.63
CA ARG A 420 -9.87 27.67 -0.56
C ARG A 420 -10.54 27.24 -1.87
N CYS A 421 -10.80 25.94 -2.06
CA CYS A 421 -11.50 25.47 -3.27
C CYS A 421 -12.92 26.01 -3.37
N LYS A 422 -13.68 26.00 -2.26
CA LYS A 422 -15.05 26.54 -2.23
C LYS A 422 -15.12 28.04 -2.57
N GLU A 423 -14.12 28.82 -2.17
CA GLU A 423 -14.04 30.25 -2.47
C GLU A 423 -13.63 30.53 -3.91
N GLU A 424 -12.62 29.82 -4.43
CA GLU A 424 -12.16 29.95 -5.81
C GLU A 424 -13.23 29.48 -6.82
N GLU A 425 -13.99 28.41 -6.54
CA GLU A 425 -15.09 27.93 -7.40
C GLU A 425 -16.24 28.94 -7.51
N LYS A 426 -16.60 29.59 -6.40
CA LYS A 426 -17.61 30.67 -6.40
C LYS A 426 -17.15 31.86 -7.24
N SER A 427 -15.87 32.21 -7.15
CA SER A 427 -15.28 33.34 -7.88
C SER A 427 -15.10 33.06 -9.37
N SER A 428 -15.02 31.78 -9.77
CA SER A 428 -14.90 31.35 -11.18
C SER A 428 -16.24 31.17 -11.87
N SER A 429 -17.36 31.25 -11.13
CA SER A 429 -18.73 31.09 -11.62
C SER A 429 -19.46 32.43 -11.84
N ILE A 430 -18.75 33.55 -11.66
CA ILE A 430 -19.17 34.95 -11.93
C ILE A 430 -18.32 35.43 -13.11
#